data_AF-A0A2U9IG42-F1
#
_entry.id   AF-A0A2U9IG42-F1
#
_cell.length_a   1.000
_cell.length_b   1.000
_cell.length_c   1.000
_cell.angle_alpha   90.00
_cell.angle_beta   90.00
_cell.angle_gamma   90.00
#
_symmetry.space_group_name_H-M   'P 1'
#
loop_
_entity.id
_entity.type
_entity.pdbx_description
1 polymer ?
#
loop_
_entity_poly.entity_id
_entity_poly.type
_entity_poly.pdbx_seq_one_letter_code
_entity_poly.pdbx_strand_id
1 'polypeptide(L)'
;MLKKLFLSYFNSDKKKKEQLGRLLTEISIKLKDQQTRLDESIRRLKERDKDLFDKVVRAQIDGDIARATIYAQEISDIRKMIKIIYTAYLAIEKVRLKLDTVQELQGVSLVLFPIVKILGELKDQIRGISPEVAIALDSITSSVNSIAIETGMINDKGIMPASVDEQAKKIMEEAQKNAEVKMKELLPDLPHPPSEVPSKAEIKRKLNEKEILNYISTTGGFLDIDFISKTYGVEKQEVFTLLKQMANKGLISLEG
;
A
#
# COMPACT_ATOMS: atom_id res chain seq x y z
N MET A 1 2.22 -0.72 -62.77
CA MET A 1 2.41 -1.62 -61.60
C MET A 1 2.65 -0.87 -60.30
N LEU A 2 3.60 0.09 -60.24
CA LEU A 2 3.96 0.86 -59.03
C LEU A 2 2.77 1.53 -58.30
N LYS A 3 1.84 2.17 -59.02
CA LYS A 3 0.65 2.83 -58.43
C LYS A 3 -0.30 1.85 -57.72
N LYS A 4 -0.49 0.64 -58.26
CA LYS A 4 -1.30 -0.43 -57.63
C LYS A 4 -0.59 -1.01 -56.40
N LEU A 5 0.73 -1.15 -56.44
CA LEU A 5 1.52 -1.58 -55.28
C LEU A 5 1.45 -0.57 -54.13
N PHE A 6 1.59 0.73 -54.44
CA PHE A 6 1.46 1.83 -53.47
C PHE A 6 0.06 1.91 -52.85
N LEU A 7 -1.00 1.82 -53.66
CA LEU A 7 -2.39 1.80 -53.16
C LEU A 7 -2.67 0.56 -52.29
N SER A 8 -2.13 -0.60 -52.65
CA SER A 8 -2.29 -1.84 -51.86
C SER A 8 -1.57 -1.77 -50.51
N TYR A 9 -0.37 -1.20 -50.46
CA TYR A 9 0.39 -1.00 -49.23
C TYR A 9 -0.32 -0.05 -48.27
N PHE A 10 -0.78 1.10 -48.80
CA PHE A 10 -1.48 2.12 -48.01
C PHE A 10 -2.82 1.61 -47.43
N ASN A 11 -3.53 0.76 -48.18
CA ASN A 11 -4.78 0.18 -47.72
C ASN A 11 -4.57 -0.92 -46.65
N SER A 12 -3.45 -1.64 -46.71
CA SER A 12 -3.05 -2.64 -45.71
C SER A 12 -2.69 -2.00 -44.37
N ASP A 13 -1.91 -0.91 -44.37
CA ASP A 13 -1.51 -0.21 -43.14
C ASP A 13 -2.71 0.44 -42.43
N LYS A 14 -3.64 1.02 -43.20
CA LYS A 14 -4.89 1.56 -42.64
C LYS A 14 -5.71 0.47 -41.96
N LYS A 15 -5.86 -0.71 -42.59
CA LYS A 15 -6.60 -1.84 -42.03
C LYS A 15 -5.96 -2.39 -40.75
N LYS A 16 -4.62 -2.51 -40.71
CA LYS A 16 -3.89 -2.92 -39.50
C LYS A 16 -4.07 -1.92 -38.36
N LYS A 17 -4.03 -0.62 -38.64
CA LYS A 17 -4.26 0.43 -37.65
C LYS A 17 -5.68 0.38 -37.07
N GLU A 18 -6.69 0.19 -37.91
CA GLU A 18 -8.08 0.01 -37.48
C GLU A 18 -8.26 -1.25 -36.62
N GLN A 19 -7.64 -2.38 -37.00
CA GLN A 19 -7.69 -3.62 -36.23
C GLN A 19 -7.03 -3.47 -34.86
N LEU A 20 -5.83 -2.88 -34.81
CA LEU A 20 -5.15 -2.56 -33.56
C LEU A 20 -6.04 -1.69 -32.67
N GLY A 21 -6.64 -0.64 -33.24
CA GLY A 21 -7.51 0.24 -32.48
C GLY A 21 -8.67 -0.49 -31.80
N ARG A 22 -9.34 -1.40 -32.53
CA ARG A 22 -10.42 -2.23 -31.98
C ARG A 22 -9.96 -3.11 -30.83
N LEU A 23 -8.80 -3.76 -30.96
CA LEU A 23 -8.25 -4.63 -29.91
C LEU A 23 -7.92 -3.84 -28.63
N LEU A 24 -7.33 -2.65 -28.77
CA LEU A 24 -7.04 -1.78 -27.64
C LEU A 24 -8.31 -1.28 -26.95
N THR A 25 -9.35 -0.97 -27.73
CA THR A 25 -10.68 -0.62 -27.19
C THR A 25 -11.27 -1.79 -26.39
N GLU A 26 -11.22 -3.01 -26.92
CA GLU A 26 -11.71 -4.20 -26.21
C GLU A 26 -10.99 -4.41 -24.88
N ILE A 27 -9.66 -4.26 -24.88
CA ILE A 27 -8.85 -4.34 -23.66
C ILE A 27 -9.25 -3.23 -22.67
N SER A 28 -9.42 -2.00 -23.13
CA SER A 28 -9.82 -0.86 -22.29
C SER A 28 -11.19 -1.08 -21.64
N ILE A 29 -12.14 -1.72 -22.35
CA ILE A 29 -13.45 -2.10 -21.81
C ILE A 29 -13.29 -3.17 -20.73
N LYS A 30 -12.56 -4.27 -21.01
CA LYS A 30 -12.34 -5.34 -20.02
C LYS A 30 -11.67 -4.83 -18.75
N LEU A 31 -10.70 -3.93 -18.89
CA LEU A 31 -10.05 -3.26 -17.77
C LEU A 31 -11.04 -2.39 -16.98
N LYS A 32 -11.96 -1.68 -17.65
CA LYS A 32 -13.00 -0.90 -16.98
C LYS A 32 -13.93 -1.79 -16.16
N ASP A 33 -14.32 -2.95 -16.68
CA ASP A 33 -15.13 -3.92 -15.93
C ASP A 33 -14.41 -4.37 -14.66
N GLN A 34 -13.08 -4.58 -14.74
CA GLN A 34 -12.28 -4.89 -13.55
C GLN A 34 -12.25 -3.74 -12.55
N GLN A 35 -12.16 -2.48 -13.00
CA GLN A 35 -12.27 -1.33 -12.10
C GLN A 35 -13.60 -1.31 -11.35
N THR A 36 -14.71 -1.58 -12.04
CA THR A 36 -16.04 -1.64 -11.41
C THR A 36 -16.10 -2.72 -10.32
N ARG A 37 -15.56 -3.91 -10.58
CA ARG A 37 -15.49 -5.00 -9.59
C ARG A 37 -14.62 -4.66 -8.38
N LEU A 38 -13.51 -3.96 -8.60
CA LEU A 38 -12.65 -3.48 -7.52
C LEU A 38 -13.37 -2.40 -6.68
N ASP A 39 -14.10 -1.48 -7.32
CA ASP A 39 -14.91 -0.46 -6.61
C ASP A 39 -16.01 -1.11 -5.75
N GLU A 40 -16.73 -2.09 -6.28
CA GLU A 40 -17.71 -2.87 -5.49
C GLU A 40 -17.06 -3.55 -4.27
N SER A 41 -15.86 -4.11 -4.46
CA SER A 41 -15.10 -4.74 -3.37
C SER A 41 -14.69 -3.72 -2.31
N ILE A 42 -14.27 -2.53 -2.71
CA ILE A 42 -13.98 -1.41 -1.80
C ILE A 42 -15.22 -1.03 -1.00
N ARG A 43 -16.39 -0.91 -1.65
CA ARG A 43 -17.64 -0.54 -0.98
C ARG A 43 -18.02 -1.57 0.09
N ARG A 44 -17.99 -2.86 -0.24
CA ARG A 44 -18.25 -3.96 0.72
C ARG A 44 -17.29 -3.94 1.90
N LEU A 45 -16.00 -3.74 1.65
CA LEU A 45 -14.99 -3.67 2.72
C LEU A 45 -15.16 -2.44 3.62
N LYS A 46 -15.56 -1.28 3.06
CA LYS A 46 -15.88 -0.09 3.85
C LYS A 46 -17.10 -0.27 4.74
N GLU A 47 -18.13 -0.95 4.25
CA GLU A 47 -19.30 -1.30 5.08
C GLU A 47 -18.87 -2.22 6.22
N ARG A 48 -18.04 -3.23 5.93
CA ARG A 48 -17.49 -4.13 6.95
C ARG A 48 -16.61 -3.42 7.98
N ASP A 49 -15.78 -2.45 7.56
CA ASP A 49 -14.97 -1.58 8.43
C ASP A 49 -15.86 -0.83 9.42
N LYS A 50 -16.91 -0.19 8.92
CA LYS A 50 -17.89 0.55 9.72
C LYS A 50 -18.60 -0.35 10.74
N ASP A 51 -19.06 -1.52 10.31
CA ASP A 51 -19.74 -2.47 11.20
C ASP A 51 -18.82 -2.96 12.33
N LEU A 52 -17.53 -3.17 12.05
CA LEU A 52 -16.56 -3.54 13.06
C LEU A 52 -16.22 -2.38 13.98
N PHE A 53 -16.16 -1.16 13.46
CA PHE A 53 -15.94 0.04 14.25
C PHE A 53 -17.01 0.19 15.33
N ASP A 54 -18.29 0.04 14.96
CA ASP A 54 -19.40 0.09 15.92
C ASP A 54 -19.27 -1.00 17.00
N LYS A 55 -18.75 -2.18 16.62
CA LYS A 55 -18.46 -3.27 17.57
C LYS A 55 -17.28 -2.97 18.49
N VAL A 56 -16.24 -2.27 18.01
CA VAL A 56 -15.13 -1.79 18.85
C VAL A 56 -15.68 -0.86 19.93
N VAL A 57 -16.48 0.13 19.54
CA VAL A 57 -17.05 1.12 20.47
C VAL A 57 -17.89 0.43 21.55
N ARG A 58 -18.77 -0.50 21.17
CA ARG A 58 -19.58 -1.27 22.14
C ARG A 58 -18.72 -2.10 23.08
N ALA A 59 -17.74 -2.84 22.54
CA ALA A 59 -16.84 -3.64 23.37
C ALA A 59 -16.03 -2.78 24.35
N GLN A 60 -15.64 -1.55 23.97
CA GLN A 60 -14.99 -0.61 24.87
C GLN A 60 -15.91 -0.12 25.99
N ILE A 61 -17.17 0.22 25.68
CA ILE A 61 -18.18 0.62 26.68
C ILE A 61 -18.42 -0.50 27.68
N ASP A 62 -18.48 -1.74 27.20
CA ASP A 62 -18.69 -2.94 28.02
C ASP A 62 -17.44 -3.36 28.82
N GLY A 63 -16.30 -2.68 28.65
CA GLY A 63 -15.02 -3.03 29.27
C GLY A 63 -14.37 -4.31 28.71
N ASP A 64 -14.87 -4.82 27.58
CA ASP A 64 -14.36 -6.02 26.93
C ASP A 64 -13.18 -5.69 25.99
N ILE A 65 -12.03 -5.49 26.60
CA ILE A 65 -10.78 -5.13 25.90
C ILE A 65 -10.35 -6.19 24.89
N ALA A 66 -10.60 -7.47 25.18
CA ALA A 66 -10.22 -8.58 24.30
C ALA A 66 -10.99 -8.50 22.97
N ARG A 67 -12.33 -8.36 23.02
CA ARG A 67 -13.14 -8.22 21.80
C ARG A 67 -12.86 -6.93 21.06
N ALA A 68 -12.69 -5.81 21.78
CA ALA A 68 -12.31 -4.54 21.17
C ALA A 68 -11.01 -4.65 20.35
N THR A 69 -10.00 -5.34 20.91
CA THR A 69 -8.71 -5.57 20.25
C THR A 69 -8.83 -6.43 19.00
N ILE A 70 -9.61 -7.53 19.06
CA ILE A 70 -9.84 -8.41 17.91
C ILE A 70 -10.51 -7.64 16.77
N TYR A 71 -11.55 -6.86 17.06
CA TYR A 71 -12.24 -6.08 16.03
C TYR A 71 -11.36 -4.98 15.44
N ALA A 72 -10.53 -4.32 16.26
CA ALA A 72 -9.59 -3.31 15.79
C ALA A 72 -8.51 -3.91 14.85
N GLN A 73 -8.04 -5.12 15.14
CA GLN A 73 -7.09 -5.82 14.28
C GLN A 73 -7.71 -6.15 12.91
N GLU A 74 -8.94 -6.67 12.90
CA GLU A 74 -9.67 -6.95 11.66
C GLU A 74 -9.91 -5.68 10.83
N ILE A 75 -10.23 -4.55 11.48
CA ILE A 75 -10.33 -3.25 10.80
C ILE A 75 -8.98 -2.89 10.15
N SER A 76 -7.86 -3.04 10.87
CA SER A 76 -6.53 -2.77 10.31
C SER A 76 -6.28 -3.57 9.03
N ASP A 77 -6.64 -4.86 9.03
CA ASP A 77 -6.43 -5.74 7.89
C ASP A 77 -7.38 -5.42 6.72
N ILE A 78 -8.64 -5.09 7.01
CA ILE A 78 -9.59 -4.56 6.02
C ILE A 78 -9.07 -3.29 5.36
N ARG A 79 -8.55 -2.33 6.13
CA ARG A 79 -8.01 -1.07 5.59
C ARG A 79 -6.79 -1.30 4.70
N LYS A 80 -5.92 -2.26 5.06
CA LYS A 80 -4.81 -2.69 4.18
C LYS A 80 -5.33 -3.28 2.88
N MET A 81 -6.37 -4.12 2.93
CA MET A 81 -7.00 -4.69 1.73
C MET A 81 -7.62 -3.59 0.85
N ILE A 82 -8.37 -2.65 1.42
CA ILE A 82 -8.95 -1.51 0.68
C ILE A 82 -7.83 -0.71 -0.02
N LYS A 83 -6.73 -0.44 0.68
CA LYS A 83 -5.58 0.27 0.09
C LYS A 83 -5.05 -0.46 -1.15
N ILE A 84 -4.80 -1.76 -1.05
CA ILE A 84 -4.29 -2.58 -2.16
C ILE A 84 -5.26 -2.56 -3.34
N ILE A 85 -6.56 -2.78 -3.09
CA ILE A 85 -7.59 -2.76 -4.13
C ILE A 85 -7.66 -1.38 -4.80
N TYR A 86 -7.58 -0.30 -4.02
CA TYR A 86 -7.67 1.06 -4.55
C TYR A 86 -6.41 1.45 -5.34
N THR A 87 -5.22 0.99 -4.93
CA THR A 87 -4.01 1.12 -5.76
C THR A 87 -4.19 0.43 -7.11
N ALA A 88 -4.74 -0.78 -7.13
CA ALA A 88 -5.03 -1.48 -8.39
C ALA A 88 -6.07 -0.75 -9.25
N TYR A 89 -7.13 -0.22 -8.63
CA TYR A 89 -8.15 0.59 -9.31
C TYR A 89 -7.52 1.78 -10.06
N LEU A 90 -6.65 2.54 -9.38
CA LEU A 90 -5.98 3.72 -9.96
C LEU A 90 -4.95 3.34 -11.03
N ALA A 91 -4.19 2.27 -10.81
CA ALA A 91 -3.21 1.80 -11.78
C ALA A 91 -3.89 1.33 -13.08
N ILE A 92 -5.02 0.61 -12.98
CA ILE A 92 -5.84 0.26 -14.14
C ILE A 92 -6.38 1.50 -14.85
N GLU A 93 -6.84 2.52 -14.11
CA GLU A 93 -7.28 3.79 -14.68
C GLU A 93 -6.18 4.41 -15.54
N LYS A 94 -4.96 4.47 -14.99
CA LYS A 94 -3.80 5.03 -15.68
C LYS A 94 -3.42 4.21 -16.91
N VAL A 95 -3.49 2.89 -16.84
CA VAL A 95 -3.27 2.00 -17.99
C VAL A 95 -4.26 2.29 -19.11
N ARG A 96 -5.55 2.42 -18.79
CA ARG A 96 -6.58 2.71 -19.80
C ARG A 96 -6.33 4.05 -20.50
N LEU A 97 -5.98 5.09 -19.75
CA LEU A 97 -5.60 6.39 -20.32
C LEU A 97 -4.37 6.30 -21.25
N LYS A 98 -3.41 5.41 -20.95
CA LYS A 98 -2.27 5.15 -21.85
C LYS A 98 -2.69 4.41 -23.12
N LEU A 99 -3.62 3.46 -23.03
CA LEU A 99 -4.13 2.73 -24.19
C LEU A 99 -4.87 3.66 -25.16
N ASP A 100 -5.58 4.67 -24.64
CA ASP A 100 -6.33 5.64 -25.45
C ASP A 100 -5.39 6.49 -26.33
N THR A 101 -4.14 6.74 -25.90
CA THR A 101 -3.17 7.57 -26.64
C THR A 101 -2.24 6.75 -27.56
N VAL A 102 -2.32 5.42 -27.53
CA VAL A 102 -1.43 4.54 -28.32
C VAL A 102 -1.66 4.63 -29.83
N GLN A 103 -2.89 4.88 -30.27
CA GLN A 103 -3.25 4.82 -31.71
C GLN A 103 -2.54 5.90 -32.56
N GLU A 104 -1.97 6.91 -31.92
CA GLU A 104 -1.29 8.04 -32.56
C GLU A 104 0.22 7.85 -32.66
N LEU A 105 0.79 6.83 -31.99
CA LEU A 105 2.23 6.67 -31.84
C LEU A 105 2.84 5.71 -32.87
N GLN A 106 3.99 6.10 -33.41
CA GLN A 106 4.93 5.15 -34.00
C GLN A 106 5.66 4.42 -32.86
N GLY A 107 5.70 3.09 -32.88
CA GLY A 107 6.30 2.31 -31.78
C GLY A 107 5.34 1.98 -30.63
N VAL A 108 4.15 1.47 -30.97
CA VAL A 108 3.10 1.02 -30.05
C VAL A 108 3.63 0.12 -28.92
N SER A 109 4.58 -0.77 -29.23
CA SER A 109 5.20 -1.68 -28.28
C SER A 109 5.89 -0.98 -27.10
N LEU A 110 6.40 0.25 -27.28
CA LEU A 110 7.02 1.05 -26.21
C LEU A 110 6.02 1.42 -25.11
N VAL A 111 4.73 1.44 -25.41
CA VAL A 111 3.66 1.68 -24.44
C VAL A 111 3.09 0.38 -23.91
N LEU A 112 2.95 -0.64 -24.75
CA LEU A 112 2.32 -1.91 -24.36
C LEU A 112 3.19 -2.74 -23.41
N PHE A 113 4.52 -2.79 -23.57
CA PHE A 113 5.39 -3.54 -22.65
C PHE A 113 5.31 -3.06 -21.20
N PRO A 114 5.38 -1.73 -20.90
CA PRO A 114 5.12 -1.24 -19.55
C PRO A 114 3.74 -1.68 -19.00
N ILE A 115 2.72 -1.72 -19.85
CA ILE A 115 1.36 -2.13 -19.45
C ILE A 115 1.33 -3.61 -19.08
N VAL A 116 1.96 -4.50 -19.86
CA VAL A 116 2.07 -5.94 -19.54
C VAL A 116 2.66 -6.12 -18.14
N LYS A 117 3.74 -5.40 -17.83
CA LYS A 117 4.37 -5.45 -16.51
C LYS A 117 3.45 -4.97 -15.39
N ILE A 118 2.83 -3.81 -15.56
CA ILE A 118 1.88 -3.25 -14.57
C ILE A 118 0.76 -4.26 -14.29
N LEU A 119 0.11 -4.80 -15.33
CA LEU A 119 -1.00 -5.72 -15.16
C LEU A 119 -0.57 -7.04 -14.49
N GLY A 120 0.65 -7.52 -14.77
CA GLY A 120 1.25 -8.67 -14.09
C GLY A 120 1.48 -8.42 -12.60
N GLU A 121 2.06 -7.28 -12.23
CA GLU A 121 2.26 -6.90 -10.82
C GLU A 121 0.93 -6.75 -10.07
N LEU A 122 -0.07 -6.11 -10.71
CA LEU A 122 -1.40 -5.95 -10.13
C LEU A 122 -2.07 -7.29 -9.88
N LYS A 123 -2.03 -8.21 -10.85
CA LYS A 123 -2.55 -9.58 -10.69
C LYS A 123 -2.02 -10.22 -9.40
N ASP A 124 -0.71 -10.16 -9.18
CA ASP A 124 -0.10 -10.81 -8.02
C ASP A 124 -0.52 -10.15 -6.70
N GLN A 125 -0.59 -8.81 -6.66
CA GLN A 125 -1.03 -8.05 -5.49
C GLN A 125 -2.49 -8.34 -5.10
N ILE A 126 -3.38 -8.47 -6.08
CA ILE A 126 -4.81 -8.62 -5.81
C ILE A 126 -5.26 -10.09 -5.74
N ARG A 127 -4.43 -11.07 -6.12
CA ARG A 127 -4.82 -12.50 -6.14
C ARG A 127 -5.36 -13.01 -4.80
N GLY A 128 -4.81 -12.54 -3.69
CA GLY A 128 -5.26 -12.93 -2.35
C GLY A 128 -6.55 -12.23 -1.88
N ILE A 129 -6.98 -11.19 -2.58
CA ILE A 129 -8.10 -10.32 -2.16
C ILE A 129 -9.28 -10.45 -3.13
N SER A 130 -9.00 -10.43 -4.44
CA SER A 130 -9.97 -10.58 -5.53
C SER A 130 -9.44 -11.54 -6.60
N PRO A 131 -9.59 -12.86 -6.40
CA PRO A 131 -9.09 -13.87 -7.33
C PRO A 131 -9.68 -13.76 -8.74
N GLU A 132 -10.97 -13.40 -8.84
CA GLU A 132 -11.66 -13.23 -10.13
C GLU A 132 -11.02 -12.12 -10.96
N VAL A 133 -10.72 -10.96 -10.34
CA VAL A 133 -10.06 -9.86 -11.04
C VAL A 133 -8.64 -10.25 -11.41
N ALA A 134 -7.92 -11.00 -10.57
CA ALA A 134 -6.57 -11.45 -10.90
C ALA A 134 -6.54 -12.35 -12.14
N ILE A 135 -7.49 -13.29 -12.26
CA ILE A 135 -7.63 -14.14 -13.46
C ILE A 135 -7.92 -13.30 -14.71
N ALA A 136 -8.82 -12.32 -14.59
CA ALA A 136 -9.12 -11.43 -15.70
C ALA A 136 -7.90 -10.59 -16.13
N LEU A 137 -7.13 -10.06 -15.16
CA LEU A 137 -5.90 -9.33 -15.43
C LEU A 137 -4.85 -10.19 -16.13
N ASP A 138 -4.72 -11.47 -15.78
CA ASP A 138 -3.80 -12.40 -16.45
C ASP A 138 -4.17 -12.63 -17.93
N SER A 139 -5.48 -12.80 -18.19
CA SER A 139 -6.00 -12.90 -19.56
C SER A 139 -5.76 -11.62 -20.36
N ILE A 140 -6.04 -10.45 -19.78
CA ILE A 140 -5.80 -9.15 -20.42
C ILE A 140 -4.30 -8.94 -20.67
N THR A 141 -3.44 -9.29 -19.72
CA THR A 141 -1.98 -9.23 -19.85
C THR A 141 -1.50 -10.02 -21.06
N SER A 142 -2.04 -11.23 -21.24
CA SER A 142 -1.74 -12.08 -22.39
C SER A 142 -2.19 -11.45 -23.72
N SER A 143 -3.39 -10.85 -23.77
CA SER A 143 -3.86 -10.10 -24.94
C SER A 143 -2.95 -8.91 -25.27
N VAL A 144 -2.60 -8.10 -24.28
CA VAL A 144 -1.72 -6.94 -24.46
C VAL A 144 -0.34 -7.38 -24.96
N ASN A 145 0.23 -8.42 -24.38
CA ASN A 145 1.54 -8.95 -24.77
C ASN A 145 1.54 -9.46 -26.22
N SER A 146 0.50 -10.17 -26.62
CA SER A 146 0.35 -10.66 -28.00
C SER A 146 0.35 -9.50 -29.00
N ILE A 147 -0.38 -8.42 -28.70
CA ILE A 147 -0.40 -7.21 -29.53
C ILE A 147 0.96 -6.51 -29.54
N ALA A 148 1.63 -6.42 -28.38
CA ALA A 148 2.96 -5.82 -28.27
C ALA A 148 4.00 -6.53 -29.15
N ILE A 149 3.94 -7.86 -29.21
CA ILE A 149 4.80 -8.70 -30.06
C ILE A 149 4.46 -8.52 -31.54
N GLU A 150 3.17 -8.51 -31.91
CA GLU A 150 2.74 -8.36 -33.31
C GLU A 150 3.02 -6.96 -33.88
N THR A 151 2.90 -5.92 -33.05
CA THR A 151 3.12 -4.52 -33.44
C THR A 151 4.58 -4.07 -33.29
N GLY A 152 5.38 -4.80 -32.52
CA GLY A 152 6.82 -4.62 -32.46
C GLY A 152 7.49 -5.29 -33.66
N MET A 153 8.02 -4.50 -34.59
CA MET A 153 9.14 -4.97 -35.41
C MET A 153 10.27 -5.31 -34.44
N ILE A 154 10.42 -6.58 -34.09
CA ILE A 154 11.50 -7.04 -33.22
C ILE A 154 12.80 -6.68 -33.94
N ASN A 155 13.48 -5.63 -33.50
CA ASN A 155 14.90 -5.51 -33.81
C ASN A 155 15.56 -6.76 -33.19
N ASP A 156 16.38 -7.44 -33.98
CA ASP A 156 16.98 -8.79 -33.86
C ASP A 156 17.70 -9.14 -32.53
N LYS A 157 17.56 -8.34 -31.47
CA LYS A 157 18.27 -8.49 -30.20
C LYS A 157 17.38 -8.80 -29.00
N GLY A 158 16.05 -8.69 -29.08
CA GLY A 158 15.15 -9.12 -27.99
C GLY A 158 15.35 -8.44 -26.63
N ILE A 159 16.10 -7.33 -26.55
CA ILE A 159 16.36 -6.61 -25.30
C ILE A 159 15.28 -5.54 -25.11
N MET A 160 14.45 -5.70 -24.08
CA MET A 160 13.54 -4.65 -23.62
C MET A 160 14.36 -3.46 -23.07
N PRO A 161 14.06 -2.21 -23.47
CA PRO A 161 14.73 -1.04 -22.91
C PRO A 161 14.50 -0.92 -21.40
N ALA A 162 15.53 -0.54 -20.63
CA ALA A 162 15.40 -0.24 -19.20
C ALA A 162 14.34 0.86 -18.91
N SER A 163 14.01 1.68 -19.91
CA SER A 163 12.94 2.69 -19.82
C SER A 163 11.53 2.10 -19.71
N VAL A 164 11.33 0.81 -20.00
CA VAL A 164 10.05 0.12 -19.77
C VAL A 164 9.80 -0.08 -18.29
N ASP A 165 10.82 -0.56 -17.57
CA ASP A 165 10.72 -0.85 -16.14
C ASP A 165 10.47 0.42 -15.33
N GLU A 166 11.16 1.51 -15.67
CA GLU A 166 10.99 2.80 -15.00
C GLU A 166 9.58 3.36 -15.18
N GLN A 167 8.99 3.21 -16.38
CA GLN A 167 7.63 3.68 -16.65
C GLN A 167 6.56 2.90 -15.87
N ALA A 168 6.72 1.58 -15.78
CA ALA A 168 5.82 0.73 -15.01
C ALA A 168 5.89 1.08 -13.52
N LYS A 169 7.12 1.15 -12.99
CA LYS A 169 7.40 1.50 -11.59
C LYS A 169 6.81 2.85 -11.21
N LYS A 170 7.03 3.89 -12.03
CA LYS A 170 6.50 5.23 -11.77
C LYS A 170 4.97 5.26 -11.65
N ILE A 171 4.26 4.53 -12.52
CA ILE A 171 2.79 4.45 -12.45
C ILE A 171 2.34 3.76 -11.17
N MET A 172 2.98 2.65 -10.82
CA MET A 172 2.67 1.90 -9.61
C MET A 172 2.91 2.74 -8.35
N GLU A 173 4.02 3.48 -8.29
CA GLU A 173 4.34 4.39 -7.18
C GLU A 173 3.35 5.54 -7.07
N GLU A 174 2.97 6.17 -8.19
CA GLU A 174 1.95 7.23 -8.23
C GLU A 174 0.59 6.70 -7.73
N ALA A 175 0.17 5.52 -8.20
CA ALA A 175 -1.07 4.88 -7.77
C ALA A 175 -1.05 4.55 -6.27
N GLN A 176 0.07 4.03 -5.77
CA GLN A 176 0.24 3.71 -4.35
C GLN A 176 0.17 4.98 -3.49
N LYS A 177 0.90 6.03 -3.87
CA LYS A 177 0.89 7.31 -3.15
C LYS A 177 -0.50 7.92 -3.12
N ASN A 178 -1.21 7.93 -4.24
CA ASN A 178 -2.57 8.46 -4.33
C ASN A 178 -3.54 7.62 -3.49
N ALA A 179 -3.36 6.30 -3.44
CA ALA A 179 -4.15 5.44 -2.57
C ALA A 179 -3.90 5.73 -1.09
N GLU A 180 -2.66 5.97 -0.68
CA GLU A 180 -2.33 6.33 0.70
C GLU A 180 -3.00 7.63 1.14
N VAL A 181 -2.95 8.65 0.30
CA VAL A 181 -3.63 9.92 0.56
C VAL A 181 -5.13 9.67 0.71
N LYS A 182 -5.73 8.92 -0.23
CA LYS A 182 -7.17 8.68 -0.19
C LYS A 182 -7.63 7.87 1.03
N MET A 183 -6.83 6.90 1.47
CA MET A 183 -7.15 6.11 2.67
C MET A 183 -7.15 6.96 3.93
N LYS A 184 -6.23 7.94 4.03
CA LYS A 184 -6.20 8.88 5.18
C LYS A 184 -7.41 9.81 5.22
N GLU A 185 -7.97 10.19 4.06
CA GLU A 185 -9.16 11.04 4.00
C GLU A 185 -10.46 10.31 4.36
N LEU A 186 -10.56 9.03 4.01
CA LEU A 186 -11.83 8.29 4.00
C LEU A 186 -12.09 7.47 5.26
N LEU A 187 -11.05 7.16 6.03
CA LEU A 187 -11.13 6.21 7.13
C LEU A 187 -10.85 6.92 8.45
N PRO A 188 -11.82 6.99 9.38
CA PRO A 188 -11.61 7.63 10.67
C PRO A 188 -10.57 6.88 11.49
N ASP A 189 -9.85 7.58 12.36
CA ASP A 189 -8.98 6.94 13.33
C ASP A 189 -9.79 5.96 14.20
N LEU A 190 -9.18 4.82 14.49
CA LEU A 190 -9.80 3.84 15.39
C LEU A 190 -9.94 4.49 16.78
N PRO A 191 -11.09 4.33 17.47
CA PRO A 191 -11.24 4.78 18.83
C PRO A 191 -10.17 4.03 19.61
N HIS A 192 -9.17 4.76 20.11
CA HIS A 192 -8.09 4.14 20.84
C HIS A 192 -8.71 3.36 21.99
N PRO A 193 -8.52 2.03 22.10
CA PRO A 193 -8.69 1.41 23.39
C PRO A 193 -7.79 2.18 24.35
N PRO A 194 -8.17 2.39 25.63
CA PRO A 194 -7.24 2.94 26.62
C PRO A 194 -5.95 2.14 26.52
N SER A 195 -4.96 2.74 25.88
CA SER A 195 -3.76 2.06 25.46
C SER A 195 -2.84 2.08 26.66
N GLU A 196 -2.99 1.08 27.52
CA GLU A 196 -1.90 0.62 28.37
C GLU A 196 -0.91 -0.27 27.61
N VAL A 197 -0.85 -0.14 26.28
CA VAL A 197 0.27 -0.61 25.48
C VAL A 197 0.74 0.55 24.61
N PRO A 198 1.84 1.23 24.98
CA PRO A 198 2.38 2.30 24.15
C PRO A 198 2.86 1.68 22.83
N SER A 199 2.15 1.98 21.75
CA SER A 199 2.70 1.82 20.40
C SER A 199 3.99 2.64 20.31
N LYS A 200 4.98 2.10 19.60
CA LYS A 200 6.28 2.69 19.26
C LYS A 200 6.18 4.07 18.56
N ALA A 201 5.71 5.07 19.29
CA ALA A 201 6.15 6.44 19.19
C ALA A 201 7.07 6.64 20.40
N GLU A 202 8.26 7.16 20.17
CA GLU A 202 9.22 7.51 21.21
C GLU A 202 8.60 8.50 22.21
N ILE A 203 7.88 7.99 23.22
CA ILE A 203 7.72 8.71 24.47
C ILE A 203 9.06 8.51 25.17
N LYS A 204 9.99 9.44 24.96
CA LYS A 204 11.06 9.68 25.93
C LYS A 204 10.38 10.09 27.24
N ARG A 205 9.93 9.11 28.04
CA ARG A 205 9.52 9.34 29.43
C ARG A 205 10.78 9.76 30.15
N LYS A 206 10.97 11.07 30.26
CA LYS A 206 12.16 11.66 30.87
C LYS A 206 12.20 11.24 32.33
N LEU A 207 13.17 10.38 32.66
CA LEU A 207 13.44 9.96 34.03
C LEU A 207 13.58 11.20 34.93
N ASN A 208 12.76 11.28 35.98
CA ASN A 208 12.80 12.40 36.93
C ASN A 208 12.79 11.94 38.39
N GLU A 209 13.11 12.87 39.31
CA GLU A 209 13.27 12.57 40.74
C GLU A 209 12.01 11.96 41.37
N LYS A 210 10.81 12.36 40.92
CA LYS A 210 9.54 11.85 41.46
C LYS A 210 9.31 10.39 41.09
N GLU A 211 9.67 10.01 39.87
CA GLU A 211 9.54 8.63 39.40
C GLU A 211 10.48 7.70 40.17
N ILE A 212 11.72 8.13 40.40
CA ILE A 212 12.69 7.39 41.22
C ILE A 212 12.21 7.28 42.67
N LEU A 213 11.75 8.38 43.29
CA LEU A 213 11.24 8.34 44.67
C LEU A 213 10.04 7.42 44.83
N ASN A 214 9.10 7.45 43.88
CA ASN A 214 7.93 6.58 43.91
C ASN A 214 8.34 5.10 43.79
N TYR A 215 9.29 4.80 42.91
CA TYR A 215 9.81 3.44 42.77
C TYR A 215 10.51 2.96 44.05
N ILE A 216 11.41 3.76 44.63
CA ILE A 216 12.12 3.43 45.87
C ILE A 216 11.12 3.24 47.02
N SER A 217 10.09 4.09 47.12
CA SER A 217 9.05 3.99 48.15
C SER A 217 8.23 2.71 48.03
N THR A 218 7.84 2.33 46.81
CA THR A 218 7.02 1.12 46.55
C THR A 218 7.79 -0.18 46.67
N THR A 219 9.11 -0.14 46.49
CA THR A 219 10.02 -1.30 46.61
C THR A 219 10.70 -1.39 47.96
N GLY A 220 10.35 -0.52 48.92
CA GLY A 220 10.91 -0.54 50.27
C GLY A 220 12.39 -0.19 50.33
N GLY A 221 12.89 0.63 49.41
CA GLY A 221 14.28 1.10 49.39
C GLY A 221 15.16 0.46 48.30
N PHE A 222 14.70 -0.58 47.61
CA PHE A 222 15.51 -1.33 46.65
C PHE A 222 15.34 -0.84 45.21
N LEU A 223 16.44 -0.39 44.59
CA LEU A 223 16.43 0.11 43.22
C LEU A 223 17.26 -0.79 42.27
N ASP A 224 16.59 -1.47 41.34
CA ASP A 224 17.26 -2.19 40.26
C ASP A 224 17.57 -1.24 39.08
N ILE A 225 18.84 -0.91 38.91
CA ILE A 225 19.31 0.02 37.88
C ILE A 225 19.12 -0.53 36.46
N ASP A 226 19.25 -1.85 36.27
CA ASP A 226 19.01 -2.51 34.98
C ASP A 226 17.54 -2.45 34.60
N PHE A 227 16.66 -2.66 35.58
CA PHE A 227 15.22 -2.52 35.39
C PHE A 227 14.85 -1.07 35.02
N ILE A 228 15.36 -0.08 35.74
CA ILE A 228 15.05 1.35 35.49
C ILE A 228 15.59 1.80 34.12
N SER A 229 16.83 1.44 33.78
CA SER A 229 17.44 1.77 32.49
C SER A 229 16.60 1.26 31.32
N LYS A 230 16.13 0.00 31.40
CA LYS A 230 15.26 -0.60 30.38
C LYS A 230 13.86 0.00 30.36
N THR A 231 13.28 0.26 31.54
CA THR A 231 11.90 0.76 31.68
C THR A 231 11.75 2.18 31.14
N TYR A 232 12.77 3.02 31.34
CA TYR A 232 12.74 4.44 30.95
C TYR A 232 13.56 4.75 29.69
N GLY A 233 14.29 3.77 29.14
CA GLY A 233 15.10 3.95 27.93
C GLY A 233 16.27 4.92 28.13
N VAL A 234 16.84 4.97 29.35
CA VAL A 234 17.96 5.84 29.72
C VAL A 234 19.22 5.01 29.99
N GLU A 235 20.40 5.60 29.81
CA GLU A 235 21.64 4.92 30.15
C GLU A 235 21.80 4.76 31.67
N LYS A 236 22.45 3.68 32.11
CA LYS A 236 22.73 3.46 33.55
C LYS A 236 23.43 4.66 34.20
N GLN A 237 24.32 5.31 33.46
CA GLN A 237 25.06 6.48 33.92
C GLN A 237 24.16 7.67 34.24
N GLU A 238 23.08 7.84 33.47
CA GLU A 238 22.07 8.88 33.70
C GLU A 238 21.29 8.61 35.00
N VAL A 239 20.92 7.34 35.23
CA VAL A 239 20.27 6.89 36.48
C VAL A 239 21.17 7.17 37.69
N PHE A 240 22.46 6.80 37.62
CA PHE A 240 23.41 7.06 38.70
C PHE A 240 23.61 8.55 38.97
N THR A 241 23.65 9.37 37.92
CA THR A 241 23.82 10.82 38.06
C THR A 241 22.63 11.43 38.80
N LEU A 242 21.42 11.01 38.45
CA LEU A 242 20.20 11.45 39.11
C LEU A 242 20.15 11.02 40.58
N LEU A 243 20.51 9.76 40.88
CA LEU A 243 20.57 9.26 42.26
C LEU A 243 21.56 10.06 43.12
N LYS A 244 22.74 10.38 42.58
CA LYS A 244 23.72 11.23 43.28
C LYS A 244 23.18 12.64 43.52
N GLN A 245 22.47 13.22 42.56
CA GLN A 245 21.84 14.53 42.75
C GLN A 245 20.78 14.49 43.85
N MET A 246 19.96 13.45 43.89
CA MET A 246 18.93 13.27 44.92
C MET A 246 19.54 13.04 46.31
N ALA A 247 20.63 12.27 46.40
CA ALA A 247 21.37 12.08 47.64
C ALA A 247 22.00 13.39 48.14
N ASN A 248 22.61 14.18 47.25
CA ASN A 248 23.16 15.49 47.58
C ASN A 248 22.09 16.49 48.04
N LYS A 249 20.85 16.33 47.58
CA LYS A 249 19.67 17.10 48.03
C LYS A 249 19.07 16.58 49.34
N GLY A 250 19.58 15.47 49.89
CA GLY A 250 19.05 14.82 51.10
C GLY A 250 17.72 14.10 50.90
N LEU A 251 17.33 13.80 49.66
CA LEU A 251 16.06 13.14 49.35
C LEU A 251 16.12 11.63 49.56
N ILE A 252 17.31 11.05 49.42
CA ILE A 252 17.59 9.62 49.60
C ILE A 252 18.96 9.43 50.24
N SER A 253 19.18 8.28 50.88
CA SER A 253 20.53 7.79 51.23
C SER A 253 20.89 6.66 50.27
N LEU A 254 22.11 6.66 49.74
CA LEU A 254 22.60 5.58 48.89
C LEU A 254 23.46 4.64 49.74
N GLU A 255 22.99 3.41 49.91
CA GLU A 255 23.76 2.31 50.47
C GLU A 255 24.10 1.37 49.31
N GLY A 256 25.40 1.14 49.10
CA GLY A 256 25.94 0.36 47.99
C GLY A 256 26.22 -1.08 48.36
#